data_AF-A0AAE3NPG2-F1
#
_entry.id   AF-A0AAE3NPG2-F1
#
_cell.length_a   1.000
_cell.length_b   1.000
_cell.length_c   1.000
_cell.angle_alpha   90.00
_cell.angle_beta   90.00
_cell.angle_gamma   90.00
#
_symmetry.space_group_name_H-M   'P 1'
#
loop_
_entity.id
_entity.type
_entity.pdbx_description
1 polymer ?
#
loop_
_entity_poly.entity_id
_entity_poly.type
_entity_poly.pdbx_seq_one_letter_code
_entity_poly.pdbx_strand_id
1 'polypeptide(L)'
;MHQRFWAVRAAGVLCAALSLQSCASAGDDAAGGIEAAKAKQLEAARRQARAPFSAGDIATREVRPATLRDSGQPDTICYLRHVDFRFDGSVGFLVDQLALRMVPRQPGDPVWLDDVSSYALQPVSGIVRVTADHMAALFNTVVFARGPGSDPPLRHFAFALDDSTLTMHAEMRRRGAWVPIELRGPLALRDPQTLVFRPNDIKVRGQNASALLDAAHIELADLLPVSTPAVQLVGSEIVMHVPALFPPPALQLKLTAIRLARDGLAMQFGDGAPQLPPLANAADARRPFILFRGGDIRFMRSMPMNTRIDIVVADPARPFVFNLYHYRDQLVAGSLRFSPDGGIRVAMPSFDTLAALPAARARNPLQFAKRATP
;
A
#
# COMPACT_ATOMS: atom_id res chain seq x y z
N MET A 1 -24.08 38.11 93.77
CA MET A 1 -22.60 38.00 93.86
C MET A 1 -22.19 36.94 92.83
N HIS A 2 -21.24 37.11 91.92
CA HIS A 2 -20.21 38.16 91.76
C HIS A 2 -20.26 38.87 90.39
N GLN A 3 -19.69 40.08 90.34
CA GLN A 3 -19.25 40.76 89.11
C GLN A 3 -17.91 40.12 88.64
N ARG A 4 -17.33 40.32 87.45
CA ARG A 4 -16.98 41.62 86.84
C ARG A 4 -16.40 41.43 85.41
N PHE A 5 -16.86 42.27 84.47
CA PHE A 5 -16.12 42.94 83.38
C PHE A 5 -14.83 42.33 82.76
N TRP A 6 -14.81 42.22 81.42
CA TRP A 6 -13.92 43.09 80.63
C TRP A 6 -14.42 43.41 79.21
N ALA A 7 -13.88 44.49 78.65
CA ALA A 7 -14.27 45.10 77.39
C ALA A 7 -13.07 45.91 76.84
N VAL A 8 -12.97 46.34 75.58
CA VAL A 8 -13.94 46.36 74.47
C VAL A 8 -13.19 46.41 73.12
N ARG A 9 -13.81 46.05 71.98
CA ARG A 9 -13.86 46.91 70.78
C ARG A 9 -14.74 46.35 69.64
N ALA A 10 -15.52 47.24 69.04
CA ALA A 10 -16.32 46.99 67.84
C ALA A 10 -15.90 47.95 66.72
N ALA A 11 -15.87 47.43 65.49
CA ALA A 11 -16.04 48.11 64.21
C ALA A 11 -15.94 47.00 63.14
N GLY A 12 -16.87 46.77 62.21
CA GLY A 12 -18.01 47.58 61.80
C GLY A 12 -17.85 47.95 60.33
N VAL A 13 -18.60 47.30 59.44
CA VAL A 13 -19.26 47.86 58.24
C VAL A 13 -20.17 46.77 57.69
N LEU A 14 -21.44 47.11 57.55
CA LEU A 14 -22.51 46.31 56.95
C LEU A 14 -22.70 46.79 55.52
N CYS A 15 -22.88 45.92 54.52
CA CYS A 15 -23.56 46.32 53.28
C CYS A 15 -24.17 45.15 52.49
N ALA A 16 -25.50 45.06 52.57
CA ALA A 16 -26.45 44.54 51.59
C ALA A 16 -26.04 43.34 50.68
N ALA A 17 -26.52 42.15 51.05
CA ALA A 17 -26.87 41.14 50.06
C ALA A 17 -28.19 41.54 49.38
N LEU A 18 -28.18 41.75 48.06
CA LEU A 18 -29.37 41.96 47.25
C LEU A 18 -29.69 40.69 46.47
N SER A 19 -30.68 39.95 46.94
CA SER A 19 -31.36 38.93 46.15
C SER A 19 -32.26 39.59 45.11
N LEU A 20 -32.01 39.35 43.83
CA LEU A 20 -32.95 39.64 42.75
C LEU A 20 -33.23 38.37 41.95
N GLN A 21 -34.52 38.14 41.72
CA GLN A 21 -35.05 36.93 41.11
C GLN A 21 -34.88 36.92 39.58
N SER A 22 -35.05 35.73 39.01
CA SER A 22 -35.15 35.45 37.59
C SER A 22 -35.86 36.55 36.78
N CYS A 23 -35.19 37.01 35.74
CA CYS A 23 -35.83 37.49 34.52
C CYS A 23 -35.30 36.65 33.36
N ALA A 24 -35.96 35.53 33.07
CA ALA A 24 -35.78 34.81 31.82
C ALA A 24 -36.32 35.68 30.66
N SER A 25 -35.46 36.50 30.07
CA SER A 25 -35.75 37.20 28.82
C SER A 25 -35.56 36.24 27.66
N ALA A 26 -36.63 36.01 26.87
CA ALA A 26 -36.63 35.14 25.72
C ALA A 26 -35.45 35.42 24.75
N GLY A 27 -34.71 34.37 24.38
CA GLY A 27 -33.55 34.46 23.47
C GLY A 27 -32.81 33.14 23.22
N ASP A 28 -32.87 32.17 24.15
CA ASP A 28 -31.96 31.00 24.13
C ASP A 28 -32.40 29.78 23.29
N ASP A 29 -33.67 29.67 22.89
CA ASP A 29 -34.16 28.46 22.18
C ASP A 29 -33.47 28.22 20.81
N ALA A 30 -32.90 29.27 20.20
CA ALA A 30 -32.13 29.16 18.96
C ALA A 30 -30.63 28.83 19.20
N ALA A 31 -30.06 29.30 20.30
CA ALA A 31 -28.63 29.13 20.61
C ALA A 31 -28.33 27.69 21.05
N GLY A 32 -29.12 27.15 21.99
CA GLY A 32 -28.97 25.78 22.48
C GLY A 32 -29.18 24.72 21.39
N GLY A 33 -30.00 25.00 20.38
CA GLY A 33 -30.29 24.07 19.28
C GLY A 33 -29.08 23.74 18.41
N ILE A 34 -28.26 24.74 18.06
CA ILE A 34 -27.07 24.54 17.21
C ILE A 34 -25.97 23.81 17.99
N GLU A 35 -25.74 24.18 19.25
CA GLU A 35 -24.73 23.53 20.09
C GLU A 35 -25.08 22.08 20.41
N ALA A 36 -26.34 21.79 20.77
CA ALA A 36 -26.82 20.42 21.00
C ALA A 36 -26.75 19.57 19.72
N ALA A 37 -27.12 20.12 18.57
CA ALA A 37 -26.96 19.45 17.28
C ALA A 37 -25.47 19.16 16.99
N LYS A 38 -24.57 20.09 17.30
CA LYS A 38 -23.13 19.91 17.10
C LYS A 38 -22.53 18.88 18.06
N ALA A 39 -22.96 18.84 19.31
CA ALA A 39 -22.57 17.81 20.28
C ALA A 39 -23.00 16.41 19.80
N LYS A 40 -24.25 16.26 19.36
CA LYS A 40 -24.77 14.99 18.79
C LYS A 40 -24.01 14.57 17.53
N GLN A 41 -23.66 15.53 16.65
CA GLN A 41 -22.81 15.25 15.48
C GLN A 41 -21.41 14.78 15.90
N LEU A 42 -20.79 15.42 16.88
CA LEU A 42 -19.47 15.07 17.41
C LEU A 42 -19.48 13.68 18.06
N GLU A 43 -20.52 13.30 18.79
CA GLU A 43 -20.68 11.96 19.35
C GLU A 43 -20.88 10.89 18.27
N ALA A 44 -21.63 11.18 17.21
CA ALA A 44 -21.74 10.29 16.06
C ALA A 44 -20.38 10.09 15.38
N ALA A 45 -19.65 11.18 15.09
CA ALA A 45 -18.31 11.12 14.52
C ALA A 45 -17.31 10.38 15.42
N ARG A 46 -17.34 10.58 16.75
CA ARG A 46 -16.50 9.87 17.72
C ARG A 46 -16.81 8.37 17.79
N ARG A 47 -18.08 7.97 17.77
CA ARG A 47 -18.47 6.56 17.73
C ARG A 47 -17.98 5.89 16.44
N GLN A 48 -18.12 6.57 15.32
CA GLN A 48 -17.63 6.08 14.04
C GLN A 48 -16.10 5.99 13.98
N ALA A 49 -15.38 7.02 14.44
CA ALA A 49 -13.92 7.02 14.51
C ALA A 49 -13.35 5.93 15.46
N ARG A 50 -14.18 5.33 16.32
CA ARG A 50 -13.82 4.20 17.20
C ARG A 50 -14.42 2.86 16.76
N ALA A 51 -15.27 2.84 15.73
CA ALA A 51 -15.91 1.61 15.31
C ALA A 51 -14.85 0.66 14.73
N PRO A 52 -14.68 -0.57 15.27
CA PRO A 52 -13.82 -1.56 14.64
C PRO A 52 -14.41 -1.95 13.29
N PHE A 53 -13.53 -2.22 12.33
CA PHE A 53 -13.90 -2.74 11.03
C PHE A 53 -13.58 -4.24 10.94
N SER A 54 -14.46 -4.99 10.30
CA SER A 54 -14.28 -6.42 10.00
C SER A 54 -14.92 -6.76 8.65
N ALA A 55 -14.26 -7.63 7.88
CA ALA A 55 -14.85 -8.33 6.74
C ALA A 55 -14.18 -9.71 6.62
N GLY A 56 -14.97 -10.79 6.64
CA GLY A 56 -14.46 -12.15 6.74
C GLY A 56 -13.52 -12.34 7.94
N ASP A 57 -12.44 -13.08 7.72
CA ASP A 57 -11.46 -13.42 8.76
C ASP A 57 -10.50 -12.28 9.13
N ILE A 58 -10.62 -11.11 8.48
CA ILE A 58 -9.74 -9.97 8.71
C ILE A 58 -10.48 -8.80 9.37
N ALA A 59 -10.09 -8.53 10.62
CA ALA A 59 -10.62 -7.43 11.43
C ALA A 59 -9.49 -6.52 11.96
N THR A 60 -9.83 -5.24 12.14
CA THR A 60 -9.02 -4.28 12.90
C THR A 60 -9.00 -4.67 14.37
N ARG A 61 -7.93 -4.34 15.08
CA ARG A 61 -7.83 -4.59 16.53
C ARG A 61 -7.42 -3.28 17.21
N GLU A 62 -8.14 -2.85 18.23
CA GLU A 62 -7.67 -1.78 19.12
C GLU A 62 -6.75 -2.43 20.16
N VAL A 63 -5.49 -1.97 20.25
CA VAL A 63 -4.49 -2.51 21.20
C VAL A 63 -4.11 -1.49 22.28
N ARG A 64 -4.46 -0.22 22.08
CA ARG A 64 -4.37 0.87 23.06
C ARG A 64 -5.56 1.83 22.84
N PRO A 65 -5.98 2.62 23.84
CA PRO A 65 -7.10 3.54 23.68
C PRO A 65 -6.87 4.60 22.59
N ALA A 66 -7.84 4.81 21.70
CA ALA A 66 -7.81 5.89 20.71
C ALA A 66 -7.65 7.30 21.33
N THR A 67 -6.76 8.12 20.77
CA THR A 67 -6.43 9.47 21.26
C THR A 67 -6.89 10.57 20.27
N LEU A 68 -6.44 11.82 20.47
CA LEU A 68 -6.60 12.90 19.49
C LEU A 68 -5.56 12.83 18.34
N ARG A 69 -4.56 11.95 18.44
CA ARG A 69 -3.43 11.84 17.51
C ARG A 69 -3.35 10.49 16.79
N ASP A 70 -4.00 9.46 17.30
CA ASP A 70 -3.96 8.10 16.76
C ASP A 70 -5.24 7.30 17.11
N SER A 71 -5.56 6.28 16.32
CA SER A 71 -6.72 5.39 16.55
C SER A 71 -6.46 4.24 17.52
N GLY A 72 -5.24 4.07 18.01
CA GLY A 72 -4.87 2.97 18.90
C GLY A 72 -4.85 1.58 18.25
N GLN A 73 -4.97 1.50 16.93
CA GLN A 73 -4.90 0.27 16.14
C GLN A 73 -3.46 0.04 15.64
N PRO A 74 -2.95 -1.21 15.58
CA PRO A 74 -1.56 -1.51 15.23
C PRO A 74 -1.32 -1.65 13.73
N ASP A 75 -2.38 -1.70 12.91
CA ASP A 75 -2.30 -1.93 11.48
C ASP A 75 -3.48 -1.27 10.74
N THR A 76 -3.30 -1.04 9.44
CA THR A 76 -4.40 -0.71 8.52
C THR A 76 -4.65 -1.88 7.59
N ILE A 77 -5.91 -2.26 7.36
CA ILE A 77 -6.24 -3.27 6.36
C ILE A 77 -6.35 -2.59 4.98
N CYS A 78 -5.72 -3.19 3.98
CA CYS A 78 -5.83 -2.79 2.59
C CYS A 78 -6.46 -3.92 1.76
N TYR A 79 -7.43 -3.55 0.92
CA TYR A 79 -8.05 -4.42 -0.07
C TYR A 79 -7.75 -3.90 -1.46
N LEU A 80 -7.41 -4.78 -2.39
CA LEU A 80 -7.17 -4.45 -3.78
C LEU A 80 -7.97 -5.39 -4.68
N ARG A 81 -8.49 -4.87 -5.80
CA ARG A 81 -9.16 -5.68 -6.82
C ARG A 81 -8.94 -5.14 -8.22
N HIS A 82 -8.47 -6.02 -9.11
CA HIS A 82 -8.18 -5.75 -10.53
C HIS A 82 -7.20 -4.56 -10.73
N VAL A 83 -6.14 -4.50 -9.92
CA VAL A 83 -5.14 -3.42 -9.91
C VAL A 83 -3.81 -3.93 -10.47
N ASP A 84 -3.22 -3.23 -11.42
CA ASP A 84 -1.80 -3.37 -11.75
C ASP A 84 -1.01 -2.58 -10.70
N PHE A 85 -0.54 -3.28 -9.66
CA PHE A 85 0.16 -2.67 -8.54
C PHE A 85 1.66 -2.67 -8.82
N ARG A 86 2.25 -1.48 -8.84
CA ARG A 86 3.67 -1.27 -9.11
C ARG A 86 4.33 -0.55 -7.94
N PHE A 87 5.56 -0.93 -7.64
CA PHE A 87 6.41 -0.19 -6.71
C PHE A 87 6.98 1.03 -7.43
N ASP A 88 7.68 0.78 -8.55
CA ASP A 88 8.21 1.77 -9.47
C ASP A 88 8.30 1.18 -10.90
N GLY A 89 8.23 2.03 -11.93
CA GLY A 89 8.34 1.67 -13.34
C GLY A 89 7.37 0.56 -13.77
N SER A 90 7.93 -0.63 -14.01
CA SER A 90 7.21 -1.88 -14.30
C SER A 90 7.40 -2.96 -13.24
N VAL A 91 8.10 -2.66 -12.13
CA VAL A 91 8.28 -3.59 -10.99
C VAL A 91 6.98 -3.68 -10.22
N GLY A 92 6.30 -4.83 -10.27
CA GLY A 92 4.96 -4.95 -9.73
C GLY A 92 4.33 -6.32 -9.89
N PHE A 93 3.01 -6.37 -9.75
CA PHE A 93 2.16 -7.53 -9.98
C PHE A 93 0.72 -7.09 -10.25
N LEU A 94 0.01 -7.88 -11.07
CA LEU A 94 -1.42 -7.74 -11.26
C LEU A 94 -2.15 -8.38 -10.08
N VAL A 95 -2.99 -7.61 -9.40
CA VAL A 95 -3.88 -8.12 -8.35
C VAL A 95 -5.21 -8.50 -8.97
N ASP A 96 -5.62 -9.76 -8.84
CA ASP A 96 -7.00 -10.14 -9.10
C ASP A 96 -7.87 -9.66 -7.93
N GLN A 97 -7.66 -10.26 -6.76
CA GLN A 97 -8.20 -9.82 -5.47
C GLN A 97 -7.17 -10.06 -4.37
N LEU A 98 -7.02 -9.12 -3.43
CA LEU A 98 -6.09 -9.23 -2.31
C LEU A 98 -6.61 -8.50 -1.07
N ALA A 99 -6.53 -9.14 0.09
CA ALA A 99 -6.61 -8.52 1.40
C ALA A 99 -5.27 -8.65 2.12
N LEU A 100 -4.75 -7.54 2.64
CA LEU A 100 -3.47 -7.49 3.36
C LEU A 100 -3.55 -6.55 4.57
N ARG A 101 -2.66 -6.75 5.56
CA ARG A 101 -2.39 -5.76 6.60
C ARG A 101 -1.18 -4.91 6.21
N MET A 102 -1.28 -3.61 6.45
CA MET A 102 -0.18 -2.65 6.40
C MET A 102 0.23 -2.38 7.84
N VAL A 103 1.43 -2.82 8.22
CA VAL A 103 1.89 -2.82 9.61
C VAL A 103 3.07 -1.84 9.75
N PRO A 104 2.91 -0.72 10.47
CA PRO A 104 4.01 0.17 10.83
C PRO A 104 5.14 -0.58 11.54
N ARG A 105 6.40 -0.21 11.28
CA ARG A 105 7.56 -0.82 11.94
C ARG A 105 7.68 -0.43 13.41
N GLN A 106 7.20 0.75 13.78
CA GLN A 106 7.17 1.22 15.17
C GLN A 106 5.73 1.16 15.70
N PRO A 107 5.48 0.52 16.86
CA PRO A 107 4.13 0.43 17.42
C PRO A 107 3.51 1.80 17.69
N GLY A 108 2.44 2.10 16.95
CA GLY A 108 1.67 3.32 17.12
C GLY A 108 2.09 4.52 16.29
N ASP A 109 3.05 4.34 15.37
CA ASP A 109 3.19 5.21 14.20
C ASP A 109 2.07 4.92 13.18
N PRO A 110 1.73 5.87 12.29
CA PRO A 110 0.87 5.61 11.15
C PRO A 110 1.60 4.82 10.05
N VAL A 111 0.83 4.17 9.18
CA VAL A 111 1.31 3.70 7.88
C VAL A 111 1.59 4.92 7.01
N TRP A 112 2.87 5.26 6.80
CA TRP A 112 3.23 6.48 6.05
C TRP A 112 3.54 6.17 4.58
N LEU A 113 2.62 6.49 3.69
CA LEU A 113 2.75 6.16 2.26
C LEU A 113 3.93 6.87 1.56
N ASP A 114 4.42 8.00 2.07
CA ASP A 114 5.62 8.65 1.51
C ASP A 114 6.94 8.03 2.01
N ASP A 115 6.91 7.26 3.09
CA ASP A 115 8.06 6.52 3.61
C ASP A 115 7.77 5.02 3.54
N VAL A 116 8.03 4.46 2.36
CA VAL A 116 7.92 3.02 2.11
C VAL A 116 8.85 2.17 2.98
N SER A 117 9.81 2.76 3.70
CA SER A 117 10.59 2.02 4.70
C SER A 117 9.86 1.87 6.04
N SER A 118 8.88 2.74 6.35
CA SER A 118 8.25 2.85 7.67
C SER A 118 7.28 1.72 8.01
N TYR A 119 6.90 0.88 7.05
CA TYR A 119 5.90 -0.17 7.21
C TYR A 119 6.22 -1.44 6.40
N ALA A 120 5.45 -2.50 6.67
CA ALA A 120 5.49 -3.77 5.96
C ALA A 120 4.09 -4.13 5.41
N LEU A 121 4.05 -4.91 4.34
CA LEU A 121 2.83 -5.49 3.78
C LEU A 121 2.74 -6.96 4.18
N GLN A 122 1.61 -7.35 4.80
CA GLN A 122 1.30 -8.73 5.18
C GLN A 122 0.07 -9.22 4.38
N PRO A 123 0.25 -9.84 3.21
CA PRO A 123 -0.83 -10.55 2.52
C PRO A 123 -1.51 -11.58 3.44
N VAL A 124 -2.85 -11.56 3.49
CA VAL A 124 -3.65 -12.48 4.31
C VAL A 124 -4.37 -13.50 3.44
N SER A 125 -5.15 -13.02 2.45
CA SER A 125 -5.76 -13.88 1.44
C SER A 125 -5.85 -13.15 0.10
N GLY A 126 -5.66 -13.87 -1.00
CA GLY A 126 -5.80 -13.34 -2.35
C GLY A 126 -4.94 -14.05 -3.38
N ILE A 127 -5.08 -13.60 -4.63
CA ILE A 127 -4.29 -14.05 -5.76
C ILE A 127 -3.70 -12.83 -6.46
N VAL A 128 -2.37 -12.83 -6.59
CA VAL A 128 -1.62 -11.89 -7.42
C VAL A 128 -0.92 -12.63 -8.55
N ARG A 129 -0.57 -11.92 -9.61
CA ARG A 129 0.05 -12.49 -10.81
C ARG A 129 1.23 -11.65 -11.25
N VAL A 130 2.40 -12.27 -11.34
CA VAL A 130 3.61 -11.65 -11.90
C VAL A 130 3.68 -12.04 -13.38
N THR A 131 3.52 -11.06 -14.26
CA THR A 131 3.66 -11.25 -15.72
C THR A 131 5.13 -11.39 -16.10
N ALA A 132 5.41 -11.86 -17.32
CA ALA A 132 6.77 -11.88 -17.89
C ALA A 132 7.46 -10.50 -17.80
N ASP A 133 6.74 -9.42 -18.12
CA ASP A 133 7.26 -8.05 -18.07
C ASP A 133 7.57 -7.59 -16.63
N HIS A 134 6.71 -7.93 -15.66
CA HIS A 134 6.96 -7.64 -14.25
C HIS A 134 8.18 -8.42 -13.71
N MET A 135 8.36 -9.69 -14.12
CA MET A 135 9.56 -10.47 -13.78
C MET A 135 10.81 -9.85 -14.41
N ALA A 136 10.75 -9.48 -15.69
CA ALA A 136 11.85 -8.84 -16.39
C ALA A 136 12.24 -7.51 -15.72
N ALA A 137 11.28 -6.67 -15.35
CA ALA A 137 11.53 -5.46 -14.58
C ALA A 137 12.20 -5.77 -13.24
N LEU A 138 11.60 -6.63 -12.42
CA LEU A 138 12.10 -7.02 -11.10
C LEU A 138 13.57 -7.50 -11.14
N PHE A 139 13.91 -8.35 -12.11
CA PHE A 139 15.27 -8.88 -12.24
C PHE A 139 16.27 -7.83 -12.74
N ASN A 140 15.91 -7.04 -13.75
CA ASN A 140 16.81 -6.03 -14.33
C ASN A 140 16.98 -4.78 -13.44
N THR A 141 16.02 -4.43 -12.57
CA THR A 141 16.07 -3.18 -11.79
C THR A 141 16.13 -3.34 -10.28
N VAL A 142 15.92 -4.55 -9.72
CA VAL A 142 15.99 -4.79 -8.27
C VAL A 142 17.00 -5.89 -7.94
N VAL A 143 16.79 -7.12 -8.45
CA VAL A 143 17.59 -8.29 -8.05
C VAL A 143 19.06 -8.18 -8.48
N PHE A 144 19.32 -7.63 -9.68
CA PHE A 144 20.67 -7.44 -10.24
C PHE A 144 21.05 -5.97 -10.39
N ALA A 145 20.27 -5.04 -9.83
CA ALA A 145 20.66 -3.64 -9.73
C ALA A 145 21.90 -3.49 -8.83
N ARG A 146 22.82 -2.61 -9.20
CA ARG A 146 24.11 -2.44 -8.52
C ARG A 146 24.48 -1.00 -8.30
N GLY A 147 25.30 -0.79 -7.27
CA GLY A 147 26.09 0.43 -7.10
C GLY A 147 27.24 0.53 -8.12
N PRO A 148 27.96 1.66 -8.14
CA PRO A 148 29.00 1.93 -9.14
C PRO A 148 30.13 0.89 -9.12
N GLY A 149 30.60 0.49 -10.32
CA GLY A 149 31.89 -0.20 -10.48
C GLY A 149 31.88 -1.73 -10.50
N SER A 150 30.76 -2.41 -10.77
CA SER A 150 30.75 -3.88 -10.94
C SER A 150 29.68 -4.38 -11.91
N ASP A 151 30.06 -5.01 -13.03
CA ASP A 151 29.13 -5.62 -14.00
C ASP A 151 28.42 -6.87 -13.43
N PRO A 152 27.07 -6.96 -13.45
CA PRO A 152 26.35 -8.11 -12.89
C PRO A 152 26.67 -9.41 -13.65
N PRO A 153 26.64 -10.58 -12.98
CA PRO A 153 26.96 -11.87 -13.63
C PRO A 153 26.00 -12.22 -14.77
N LEU A 154 24.77 -11.69 -14.68
CA LEU A 154 23.69 -11.81 -15.64
C LEU A 154 23.06 -10.42 -15.88
N ARG A 155 22.59 -10.17 -17.11
CA ARG A 155 21.81 -8.97 -17.48
C ARG A 155 20.80 -9.27 -18.59
N HIS A 156 19.98 -8.28 -18.94
CA HIS A 156 18.98 -8.36 -20.02
C HIS A 156 18.02 -9.54 -19.84
N PHE A 157 17.48 -9.67 -18.62
CA PHE A 157 16.52 -10.71 -18.30
C PHE A 157 15.22 -10.53 -19.08
N ALA A 158 14.76 -11.60 -19.72
CA ALA A 158 13.43 -11.72 -20.29
C ALA A 158 12.85 -13.09 -19.91
N PHE A 159 11.53 -13.18 -19.78
CA PHE A 159 10.86 -14.39 -19.33
C PHE A 159 9.73 -14.78 -20.28
N ALA A 160 9.47 -16.07 -20.38
CA ALA A 160 8.26 -16.62 -20.99
C ALA A 160 7.72 -17.74 -20.09
N LEU A 161 6.40 -17.90 -20.08
CA LEU A 161 5.73 -18.90 -19.25
C LEU A 161 4.77 -19.71 -20.12
N ASP A 162 4.66 -21.00 -19.80
CA ASP A 162 3.53 -21.84 -20.19
C ASP A 162 2.90 -22.45 -18.93
N ASP A 163 2.05 -23.47 -19.10
CA ASP A 163 1.25 -24.02 -18.00
C ASP A 163 2.07 -24.89 -17.03
N SER A 164 3.35 -25.19 -17.34
CA SER A 164 4.22 -26.04 -16.51
C SER A 164 5.69 -25.61 -16.44
N THR A 165 6.18 -24.80 -17.39
CA THR A 165 7.58 -24.37 -17.47
C THR A 165 7.74 -22.85 -17.48
N LEU A 166 8.82 -22.42 -16.83
CA LEU A 166 9.40 -21.09 -16.95
C LEU A 166 10.54 -21.18 -17.97
N THR A 167 10.61 -20.23 -18.89
CA THR A 167 11.80 -19.95 -19.70
C THR A 167 12.36 -18.60 -19.30
N MET A 168 13.65 -18.57 -18.97
CA MET A 168 14.43 -17.38 -18.66
C MET A 168 15.52 -17.20 -19.72
N HIS A 169 15.51 -16.05 -20.40
CA HIS A 169 16.59 -15.60 -21.25
C HIS A 169 17.41 -14.53 -20.52
N ALA A 170 18.74 -14.57 -20.65
CA ALA A 170 19.64 -13.56 -20.12
C ALA A 170 20.96 -13.54 -20.91
N GLU A 171 21.81 -12.54 -20.67
CA GLU A 171 23.22 -12.56 -21.07
C GLU A 171 24.11 -12.85 -19.85
N MET A 172 24.96 -13.88 -19.94
CA MET A 172 26.02 -14.15 -18.96
C MET A 172 27.36 -13.52 -19.38
N ARG A 173 28.21 -13.21 -18.41
CA ARG A 173 29.60 -12.80 -18.67
C ARG A 173 30.52 -14.03 -18.70
N ARG A 174 31.09 -14.37 -19.87
CA ARG A 174 32.00 -15.52 -20.03
C ARG A 174 33.26 -15.13 -20.79
N ARG A 175 34.44 -15.32 -20.18
CA ARG A 175 35.78 -15.03 -20.77
C ARG A 175 35.87 -13.65 -21.45
N GLY A 176 35.36 -12.60 -20.80
CA GLY A 176 35.39 -11.22 -21.32
C GLY A 176 34.37 -10.89 -22.41
N ALA A 177 33.51 -11.84 -22.80
CA ALA A 177 32.38 -11.62 -23.71
C ALA A 177 31.03 -11.73 -22.98
N TRP A 178 30.01 -11.07 -23.50
CA TRP A 178 28.62 -11.35 -23.14
C TRP A 178 28.10 -12.48 -24.03
N VAL A 179 27.37 -13.41 -23.43
CA VAL A 179 26.91 -14.64 -24.09
C VAL A 179 25.46 -14.90 -23.72
N PRO A 180 24.54 -15.02 -24.69
CA PRO A 180 23.15 -15.33 -24.38
C PRO A 180 23.03 -16.76 -23.83
N ILE A 181 22.28 -16.88 -22.73
CA ILE A 181 21.83 -18.13 -22.13
C ILE A 181 20.30 -18.16 -22.12
N GLU A 182 19.76 -19.36 -22.36
CA GLU A 182 18.37 -19.70 -22.13
C GLU A 182 18.32 -20.85 -21.12
N LEU A 183 17.52 -20.69 -20.08
CA LEU A 183 17.20 -21.72 -19.10
C LEU A 183 15.71 -22.01 -19.19
N ARG A 184 15.32 -23.29 -19.31
CA ARG A 184 13.92 -23.71 -19.24
C ARG A 184 13.76 -24.88 -18.28
N GLY A 185 12.66 -24.89 -17.55
CA GLY A 185 12.28 -25.98 -16.65
C GLY A 185 11.11 -25.63 -15.72
N PRO A 186 10.71 -26.54 -14.82
CA PRO A 186 9.66 -26.29 -13.84
C PRO A 186 10.09 -25.28 -12.76
N LEU A 187 9.10 -24.51 -12.28
CA LEU A 187 9.20 -23.64 -11.11
C LEU A 187 8.26 -24.19 -10.02
N ALA A 188 8.76 -24.35 -8.81
CA ALA A 188 8.03 -24.94 -7.68
C ALA A 188 8.10 -24.05 -6.42
N LEU A 189 7.10 -24.15 -5.56
CA LEU A 189 7.13 -23.61 -4.21
C LEU A 189 7.82 -24.64 -3.29
N ARG A 190 8.95 -24.29 -2.67
CA ARG A 190 9.65 -25.18 -1.71
C ARG A 190 9.07 -25.06 -0.31
N ASP A 191 8.77 -23.82 0.08
CA ASP A 191 8.18 -23.43 1.36
C ASP A 191 7.37 -22.14 1.15
N PRO A 192 6.60 -21.64 2.14
CA PRO A 192 5.74 -20.46 1.96
C PRO A 192 6.43 -19.13 1.59
N GLN A 193 7.77 -19.07 1.51
CA GLN A 193 8.53 -17.87 1.14
C GLN A 193 9.56 -18.11 0.03
N THR A 194 9.83 -19.36 -0.35
CA THR A 194 10.89 -19.73 -1.30
C THR A 194 10.36 -20.42 -2.55
N LEU A 195 10.67 -19.83 -3.71
CA LEU A 195 10.50 -20.45 -5.02
C LEU A 195 11.80 -21.14 -5.45
N VAL A 196 11.66 -22.21 -6.23
CA VAL A 196 12.78 -22.96 -6.80
C VAL A 196 12.53 -23.21 -8.28
N PHE A 197 13.37 -22.64 -9.11
CA PHE A 197 13.43 -22.91 -10.54
C PHE A 197 14.47 -23.99 -10.79
N ARG A 198 14.09 -25.06 -11.51
CA ARG A 198 14.95 -26.19 -11.85
C ARG A 198 15.12 -26.29 -13.37
N PRO A 199 16.11 -25.61 -13.96
CA PRO A 199 16.40 -25.76 -15.39
C PRO A 199 16.72 -27.21 -15.73
N ASN A 200 16.12 -27.71 -16.82
CA ASN A 200 16.40 -29.02 -17.40
C ASN A 200 16.74 -28.95 -18.91
N ASP A 201 16.35 -27.86 -19.59
CA ASP A 201 16.89 -27.48 -20.90
C ASP A 201 17.72 -26.20 -20.74
N ILE A 202 19.00 -26.29 -21.10
CA ILE A 202 19.98 -25.20 -21.00
C ILE A 202 20.55 -24.99 -22.40
N LYS A 203 20.45 -23.75 -22.91
CA LYS A 203 21.08 -23.36 -24.19
C LYS A 203 22.05 -22.21 -24.00
N VAL A 204 23.19 -22.29 -24.68
CA VAL A 204 24.23 -21.25 -24.69
C VAL A 204 24.52 -20.89 -26.14
N ARG A 205 24.37 -19.62 -26.53
CA ARG A 205 24.42 -19.20 -27.96
C ARG A 205 23.46 -20.00 -28.86
N GLY A 206 22.26 -20.32 -28.35
CA GLY A 206 21.23 -21.09 -29.05
C GLY A 206 21.52 -22.60 -29.20
N GLN A 207 22.71 -23.07 -28.82
CA GLN A 207 23.05 -24.50 -28.84
C GLN A 207 22.67 -25.14 -27.50
N ASN A 208 22.01 -26.31 -27.54
CA ASN A 208 21.73 -27.07 -26.31
C ASN A 208 23.06 -27.48 -25.66
N ALA A 209 23.16 -27.21 -24.37
CA ALA A 209 24.32 -27.47 -23.54
C ALA A 209 24.05 -28.54 -22.46
N SER A 210 22.79 -28.88 -22.16
CA SER A 210 22.42 -29.82 -21.08
C SER A 210 23.28 -31.09 -21.09
N ALA A 211 23.26 -31.84 -22.21
CA ALA A 211 23.98 -33.10 -22.31
C ALA A 211 25.51 -32.97 -22.18
N LEU A 212 26.09 -31.81 -22.53
CA LEU A 212 27.53 -31.54 -22.36
C LEU A 212 27.88 -31.20 -20.91
N LEU A 213 26.97 -30.55 -20.18
CA LEU A 213 27.12 -30.22 -18.76
C LEU A 213 26.96 -31.47 -17.91
N ASP A 214 25.93 -32.28 -18.18
CA ASP A 214 25.67 -33.55 -17.52
C ASP A 214 26.86 -34.52 -17.67
N ALA A 215 27.36 -34.69 -18.90
CA ALA A 215 28.49 -35.58 -19.18
C ALA A 215 29.83 -35.10 -18.60
N ALA A 216 29.96 -33.81 -18.31
CA ALA A 216 31.13 -33.22 -17.66
C ALA A 216 30.97 -33.07 -16.14
N HIS A 217 29.82 -33.44 -15.57
CA HIS A 217 29.44 -33.20 -14.18
C HIS A 217 29.60 -31.73 -13.74
N ILE A 218 29.26 -30.78 -14.63
CA ILE A 218 29.31 -29.34 -14.36
C ILE A 218 27.95 -28.87 -13.87
N GLU A 219 27.88 -28.30 -12.67
CA GLU A 219 26.63 -27.77 -12.11
C GLU A 219 26.31 -26.38 -12.69
N LEU A 220 25.04 -25.97 -12.64
CA LEU A 220 24.67 -24.62 -13.06
C LEU A 220 25.40 -23.55 -12.19
N ALA A 221 25.64 -23.87 -10.92
CA ALA A 221 26.47 -23.09 -9.98
C ALA A 221 27.85 -22.70 -10.55
N ASP A 222 28.52 -23.62 -11.25
CA ASP A 222 29.84 -23.39 -11.83
C ASP A 222 29.81 -22.46 -13.05
N LEU A 223 28.67 -22.38 -13.74
CA LEU A 223 28.47 -21.56 -14.93
C LEU A 223 28.06 -20.13 -14.60
N LEU A 224 27.27 -19.97 -13.54
CA LEU A 224 26.55 -18.73 -13.22
C LEU A 224 26.73 -18.38 -11.73
N PRO A 225 27.87 -17.85 -11.28
CA PRO A 225 28.07 -17.44 -9.88
C PRO A 225 27.13 -16.28 -9.50
N VAL A 226 25.91 -16.64 -9.10
CA VAL A 226 24.80 -15.78 -8.69
C VAL A 226 24.56 -16.04 -7.22
N SER A 227 24.95 -15.08 -6.40
CA SER A 227 24.62 -15.04 -4.98
C SER A 227 24.23 -13.61 -4.63
N THR A 228 22.93 -13.40 -4.39
CA THR A 228 22.37 -12.18 -3.83
C THR A 228 21.54 -12.57 -2.59
N PRO A 229 21.19 -11.63 -1.71
CA PRO A 229 20.30 -11.91 -0.58
C PRO A 229 18.91 -12.43 -0.98
N ALA A 230 18.51 -12.25 -2.25
CA ALA A 230 17.21 -12.64 -2.77
C ALA A 230 17.24 -13.87 -3.69
N VAL A 231 18.38 -14.13 -4.37
CA VAL A 231 18.56 -15.24 -5.31
C VAL A 231 19.88 -15.94 -5.06
N GLN A 232 19.81 -17.24 -4.83
CA GLN A 232 20.95 -18.13 -4.63
C GLN A 232 20.91 -19.25 -5.66
N LEU A 233 22.07 -19.72 -6.09
CA LEU A 233 22.20 -20.89 -6.95
C LEU A 233 22.81 -22.03 -6.13
N VAL A 234 22.07 -23.13 -6.02
CA VAL A 234 22.42 -24.29 -5.19
C VAL A 234 22.46 -25.51 -6.09
N GLY A 235 23.68 -25.93 -6.48
CA GLY A 235 23.90 -26.91 -7.53
C GLY A 235 23.24 -26.50 -8.85
N SER A 236 22.21 -27.23 -9.25
CA SER A 236 21.39 -26.92 -10.44
C SER A 236 20.05 -26.24 -10.13
N GLU A 237 19.78 -25.83 -8.89
CA GLU A 237 18.55 -25.14 -8.48
C GLU A 237 18.75 -23.62 -8.30
N ILE A 238 17.96 -22.81 -9.01
CA ILE A 238 17.86 -21.36 -8.74
C ILE A 238 16.82 -21.15 -7.64
N VAL A 239 17.28 -20.78 -6.46
CA VAL A 239 16.51 -20.58 -5.24
C VAL A 239 16.22 -19.09 -5.06
N MET A 240 14.94 -18.73 -4.91
CA MET A 240 14.49 -17.34 -4.84
C MET A 240 13.67 -17.10 -3.58
N HIS A 241 14.16 -16.26 -2.68
CA HIS A 241 13.44 -15.85 -1.47
C HIS A 241 12.52 -14.67 -1.81
N VAL A 242 11.23 -14.97 -2.03
CA VAL A 242 10.24 -14.03 -2.60
C VAL A 242 10.15 -12.70 -1.83
N PRO A 243 10.14 -12.66 -0.49
CA PRO A 243 10.11 -11.40 0.26
C PRO A 243 11.28 -10.45 -0.01
N ALA A 244 12.43 -10.98 -0.46
CA ALA A 244 13.63 -10.20 -0.74
C ALA A 244 13.81 -9.81 -2.22
N LEU A 245 12.98 -10.36 -3.13
CA LEU A 245 13.02 -9.99 -4.55
C LEU A 245 12.48 -8.58 -4.79
N PHE A 246 11.46 -8.18 -4.04
CA PHE A 246 10.73 -6.92 -4.21
C PHE A 246 11.39 -5.76 -3.44
N PRO A 247 11.27 -4.52 -3.94
CA PRO A 247 11.74 -3.35 -3.24
C PRO A 247 10.81 -3.02 -2.04
N PRO A 248 11.18 -2.08 -1.15
CA PRO A 248 10.31 -1.62 -0.08
C PRO A 248 8.90 -1.19 -0.54
N PRO A 249 7.85 -1.28 0.30
CA PRO A 249 7.83 -1.76 1.68
C PRO A 249 8.13 -3.25 1.83
N ALA A 250 8.64 -3.63 3.01
CA ALA A 250 9.02 -5.01 3.27
C ALA A 250 7.81 -5.95 3.18
N LEU A 251 7.94 -7.04 2.42
CA LEU A 251 6.89 -8.04 2.31
C LEU A 251 7.03 -9.08 3.43
N GLN A 252 5.94 -9.37 4.12
CA GLN A 252 5.85 -10.39 5.17
C GLN A 252 4.73 -11.36 4.78
N LEU A 253 5.01 -12.13 3.73
CA LEU A 253 4.05 -13.00 3.05
C LEU A 253 4.19 -14.47 3.45
N LYS A 254 3.13 -15.24 3.18
CA LYS A 254 3.10 -16.71 3.23
C LYS A 254 2.30 -17.22 2.03
N LEU A 255 3.00 -17.78 1.04
CA LEU A 255 2.40 -18.42 -0.11
C LEU A 255 1.77 -19.77 0.29
N THR A 256 0.56 -20.03 -0.20
CA THR A 256 -0.14 -21.31 -0.04
C THR A 256 -0.11 -22.14 -1.32
N ALA A 257 -0.08 -21.48 -2.49
CA ALA A 257 0.08 -22.12 -3.79
C ALA A 257 0.74 -21.18 -4.80
N ILE A 258 1.26 -21.77 -5.87
CA ILE A 258 1.65 -21.07 -7.11
C ILE A 258 1.06 -21.79 -8.31
N ARG A 259 0.86 -21.09 -9.41
CA ARG A 259 0.47 -21.68 -10.70
C ARG A 259 1.11 -20.90 -11.85
N LEU A 260 1.80 -21.61 -12.74
CA LEU A 260 2.28 -21.04 -14.00
C LEU A 260 1.15 -21.06 -15.03
N ALA A 261 1.17 -20.05 -15.90
CA ALA A 261 0.29 -19.92 -17.05
C ALA A 261 0.93 -18.92 -18.03
N ARG A 262 0.46 -18.95 -19.28
CA ARG A 262 0.95 -18.07 -20.36
C ARG A 262 0.88 -16.57 -20.05
N ASP A 263 -0.07 -16.17 -19.21
CA ASP A 263 -0.30 -14.79 -18.78
C ASP A 263 0.44 -14.41 -17.48
N GLY A 264 1.16 -15.35 -16.85
CA GLY A 264 2.09 -15.07 -15.74
C GLY A 264 2.01 -16.08 -14.59
N LEU A 265 2.91 -15.92 -13.62
CA LEU A 265 2.96 -16.69 -12.38
C LEU A 265 1.90 -16.17 -11.42
N ALA A 266 0.84 -16.94 -11.22
CA ALA A 266 -0.12 -16.71 -10.13
C ALA A 266 0.49 -17.17 -8.80
N MET A 267 0.37 -16.34 -7.78
CA MET A 267 0.81 -16.56 -6.41
C MET A 267 -0.40 -16.38 -5.48
N GLN A 268 -0.71 -17.41 -4.69
CA GLN A 268 -1.85 -17.42 -3.78
C GLN A 268 -1.41 -17.23 -2.33
N PHE A 269 -2.19 -16.43 -1.60
CA PHE A 269 -2.10 -16.26 -0.15
C PHE A 269 -3.40 -16.78 0.47
N GLY A 270 -3.31 -17.44 1.63
CA GLY A 270 -4.47 -18.01 2.32
C GLY A 270 -5.29 -18.94 1.42
N ASP A 271 -6.62 -18.84 1.53
CA ASP A 271 -7.58 -19.54 0.68
C ASP A 271 -7.72 -18.95 -0.74
N GLY A 272 -7.12 -17.78 -1.00
CA GLY A 272 -7.17 -17.08 -2.30
C GLY A 272 -8.47 -16.32 -2.57
N ALA A 273 -9.45 -16.34 -1.64
CA ALA A 273 -10.80 -15.82 -1.83
C ALA A 273 -11.20 -14.77 -0.76
N PRO A 274 -10.48 -13.62 -0.67
CA PRO A 274 -10.69 -12.65 0.40
C PRO A 274 -12.09 -12.03 0.35
N GLN A 275 -12.78 -11.99 1.49
CA GLN A 275 -14.07 -11.29 1.58
C GLN A 275 -13.87 -9.78 1.52
N LEU A 276 -14.10 -9.20 0.34
CA LEU A 276 -13.97 -7.75 0.13
C LEU A 276 -15.15 -7.00 0.78
N PRO A 277 -14.91 -5.90 1.52
CA PRO A 277 -15.99 -5.10 2.09
C PRO A 277 -16.74 -4.30 1.02
N PRO A 278 -17.98 -3.88 1.30
CA PRO A 278 -18.67 -2.93 0.44
C PRO A 278 -17.92 -1.60 0.35
N LEU A 279 -17.96 -0.99 -0.84
CA LEU A 279 -17.57 0.40 -1.06
C LEU A 279 -18.67 1.32 -0.54
N ALA A 280 -18.31 2.52 -0.11
CA ALA A 280 -19.28 3.54 0.33
C ALA A 280 -20.23 3.95 -0.81
N ASN A 281 -19.79 3.81 -2.07
CA ASN A 281 -20.62 3.99 -3.26
C ASN A 281 -20.78 2.68 -4.03
N ALA A 282 -21.96 2.07 -3.96
CA ALA A 282 -22.26 0.80 -4.64
C ALA A 282 -22.08 0.87 -6.17
N ALA A 283 -22.21 2.05 -6.79
CA ALA A 283 -21.99 2.21 -8.23
C ALA A 283 -20.52 1.97 -8.65
N ASP A 284 -19.57 2.07 -7.72
CA ASP A 284 -18.15 1.80 -7.99
C ASP A 284 -17.78 0.32 -7.78
N ALA A 285 -18.67 -0.54 -7.27
CA ALA A 285 -18.35 -1.93 -6.94
C ALA A 285 -17.94 -2.82 -8.14
N ARG A 286 -18.12 -2.34 -9.38
CA ARG A 286 -17.64 -2.99 -10.61
C ARG A 286 -16.30 -2.42 -11.14
N ARG A 287 -15.79 -1.33 -10.56
CA ARG A 287 -14.50 -0.73 -10.94
C ARG A 287 -13.35 -1.46 -10.25
N PRO A 288 -12.13 -1.42 -10.82
CA PRO A 288 -10.90 -1.59 -10.06
C PRO A 288 -10.81 -0.63 -8.87
N PHE A 289 -10.32 -1.12 -7.73
CA PHE A 289 -10.24 -0.33 -6.50
C PHE A 289 -9.10 -0.72 -5.56
N ILE A 290 -8.76 0.21 -4.67
CA ILE A 290 -7.94 0.02 -3.47
C ILE A 290 -8.73 0.61 -2.29
N LEU A 291 -9.01 -0.18 -1.25
CA LEU A 291 -9.76 0.25 -0.07
C LEU A 291 -8.87 0.16 1.17
N PHE A 292 -8.78 1.24 1.94
CA PHE A 292 -8.15 1.23 3.26
C PHE A 292 -9.21 1.23 4.36
N ARG A 293 -9.00 0.41 5.39
CA ARG A 293 -9.94 0.16 6.49
C ARG A 293 -9.18 0.00 7.82
N GLY A 294 -9.53 0.81 8.81
CA GLY A 294 -8.82 0.81 10.09
C GLY A 294 -7.51 1.57 10.06
N GLY A 295 -6.84 1.60 11.21
CA GLY A 295 -5.51 2.17 11.39
C GLY A 295 -5.37 3.64 11.01
N ASP A 296 -4.16 4.14 11.15
CA ASP A 296 -3.83 5.53 10.80
C ASP A 296 -2.95 5.50 9.55
N ILE A 297 -3.40 6.13 8.47
CA ILE A 297 -2.60 6.29 7.25
C ILE A 297 -2.15 7.74 7.17
N ARG A 298 -0.84 7.95 7.03
CA ARG A 298 -0.27 9.25 6.70
C ARG A 298 0.05 9.30 5.21
N PHE A 299 -0.43 10.34 4.52
CA PHE A 299 -0.11 10.61 3.12
C PHE A 299 0.06 12.12 2.92
N MET A 300 1.10 12.53 2.18
CA MET A 300 1.46 13.93 1.96
C MET A 300 1.64 14.73 3.27
N ARG A 301 0.61 15.48 3.68
CA ARG A 301 0.55 16.28 4.91
C ARG A 301 -0.74 16.02 5.70
N SER A 302 -1.40 14.89 5.42
CA SER A 302 -2.69 14.50 5.97
C SER A 302 -2.57 13.13 6.65
N MET A 303 -3.35 12.93 7.70
CA MET A 303 -3.38 11.69 8.46
C MET A 303 -4.80 11.41 8.98
N PRO A 304 -5.68 10.78 8.18
CA PRO A 304 -6.88 10.16 8.73
C PRO A 304 -6.53 9.12 9.80
N MET A 305 -7.38 9.05 10.83
CA MET A 305 -7.33 8.04 11.89
C MET A 305 -8.52 7.08 11.76
N ASN A 306 -8.34 5.81 12.13
CA ASN A 306 -9.29 4.71 11.88
C ASN A 306 -9.83 4.75 10.44
N THR A 307 -8.90 4.64 9.50
CA THR A 307 -9.02 5.14 8.14
C THR A 307 -10.14 4.42 7.36
N ARG A 308 -10.94 5.20 6.63
CA ARG A 308 -11.87 4.71 5.60
C ARG A 308 -11.62 5.47 4.31
N ILE A 309 -10.77 4.90 3.44
CA ILE A 309 -10.49 5.45 2.11
C ILE A 309 -10.98 4.46 1.05
N ASP A 310 -11.70 4.95 0.05
CA ASP A 310 -12.09 4.22 -1.16
C ASP A 310 -11.39 4.87 -2.36
N ILE A 311 -10.31 4.26 -2.86
CA ILE A 311 -9.67 4.65 -4.13
C ILE A 311 -10.28 3.81 -5.24
N VAL A 312 -10.83 4.48 -6.25
CA VAL A 312 -11.42 3.86 -7.43
C VAL A 312 -10.82 4.48 -8.69
N VAL A 313 -10.65 3.69 -9.75
CA VAL A 313 -10.15 4.24 -11.01
C VAL A 313 -11.11 5.30 -11.55
N ALA A 314 -10.57 6.45 -11.98
CA ALA A 314 -11.36 7.59 -12.46
C ALA A 314 -12.10 7.24 -13.77
N ASP A 315 -11.37 6.70 -14.75
CA ASP A 315 -11.91 6.16 -15.99
C ASP A 315 -12.04 4.63 -15.89
N PRO A 316 -13.26 4.07 -15.79
CA PRO A 316 -13.48 2.63 -15.68
C PRO A 316 -13.33 1.88 -17.02
N ALA A 317 -13.09 2.58 -18.15
CA ALA A 317 -12.79 1.96 -19.43
C ALA A 317 -11.30 1.60 -19.59
N ARG A 318 -10.46 1.92 -18.58
CA ARG A 318 -9.02 1.64 -18.58
C ARG A 318 -8.65 0.66 -17.45
N PRO A 319 -7.57 -0.12 -17.63
CA PRO A 319 -6.91 -0.80 -16.50
C PRO A 319 -6.51 0.23 -15.43
N PHE A 320 -6.43 -0.21 -14.17
CA PHE A 320 -5.98 0.65 -13.08
C PHE A 320 -4.54 0.31 -12.70
N VAL A 321 -3.59 1.06 -13.24
CA VAL A 321 -2.20 1.06 -12.81
C VAL A 321 -2.04 1.98 -11.60
N PHE A 322 -1.65 1.41 -10.46
CA PHE A 322 -1.27 2.13 -9.26
C PHE A 322 0.23 2.00 -9.04
N ASN A 323 0.95 3.12 -9.02
CA ASN A 323 2.38 3.16 -8.72
C ASN A 323 2.55 3.71 -7.29
N LEU A 324 3.12 2.90 -6.39
CA LEU A 324 3.29 3.26 -4.98
C LEU A 324 4.26 4.41 -4.79
N TYR A 325 5.41 4.41 -5.47
CA TYR A 325 6.42 5.46 -5.29
C TYR A 325 5.97 6.79 -5.92
N HIS A 326 5.15 6.72 -6.98
CA HIS A 326 4.55 7.87 -7.66
C HIS A 326 3.08 8.13 -7.30
N TYR A 327 2.57 7.56 -6.20
CA TYR A 327 1.15 7.66 -5.84
C TYR A 327 0.68 9.12 -5.69
N ARG A 328 1.60 10.02 -5.31
CA ARG A 328 1.37 11.46 -5.16
C ARG A 328 0.97 12.12 -6.48
N ASP A 329 1.60 11.72 -7.59
CA ASP A 329 1.32 12.28 -8.91
C ASP A 329 -0.10 11.89 -9.36
N GLN A 330 -0.48 10.63 -9.12
CA GLN A 330 -1.85 10.14 -9.34
C GLN A 330 -2.86 10.84 -8.43
N LEU A 331 -2.53 11.04 -7.15
CA LEU A 331 -3.42 11.65 -6.17
C LEU A 331 -3.67 13.14 -6.46
N VAL A 332 -2.65 13.88 -6.89
CA VAL A 332 -2.75 15.30 -7.30
C VAL A 332 -3.52 15.48 -8.61
N ALA A 333 -3.39 14.55 -9.55
CA ALA A 333 -4.16 14.55 -10.80
C ALA A 333 -5.62 14.08 -10.63
N GLY A 334 -5.93 13.36 -9.55
CA GLY A 334 -7.26 12.84 -9.24
C GLY A 334 -8.22 13.84 -8.57
N SER A 335 -9.26 13.31 -7.94
CA SER A 335 -10.15 14.09 -7.07
C SER A 335 -10.45 13.35 -5.77
N LEU A 336 -10.40 14.08 -4.65
CA LEU A 336 -10.74 13.58 -3.32
C LEU A 336 -12.07 14.20 -2.88
N ARG A 337 -12.95 13.39 -2.28
CA ARG A 337 -14.20 13.84 -1.67
C ARG A 337 -14.33 13.25 -0.27
N PHE A 338 -14.57 14.11 0.71
CA PHE A 338 -14.94 13.69 2.06
C PHE A 338 -16.45 13.41 2.12
N SER A 339 -16.80 12.33 2.80
CA SER A 339 -18.16 12.01 3.20
C SER A 339 -18.43 12.62 4.60
N PRO A 340 -19.69 12.90 4.98
CA PRO A 340 -20.03 13.47 6.29
C PRO A 340 -19.60 12.61 7.48
N ASP A 341 -19.33 11.33 7.21
CA ASP A 341 -18.93 10.28 8.13
C ASP A 341 -17.40 10.22 8.36
N GLY A 342 -16.64 11.10 7.68
CA GLY A 342 -15.17 11.17 7.71
C GLY A 342 -14.48 10.30 6.65
N GLY A 343 -15.20 9.44 5.92
CA GLY A 343 -14.65 8.61 4.86
C GLY A 343 -14.19 9.44 3.65
N ILE A 344 -13.12 8.99 2.98
CA ILE A 344 -12.53 9.67 1.83
C ILE A 344 -12.75 8.80 0.58
N ARG A 345 -13.40 9.35 -0.45
CA ARG A 345 -13.46 8.73 -1.77
C ARG A 345 -12.48 9.43 -2.71
N VAL A 346 -11.60 8.66 -3.33
CA VAL A 346 -10.61 9.13 -4.31
C VAL A 346 -10.96 8.57 -5.68
N ALA A 347 -11.25 9.43 -6.65
CA ALA A 347 -11.24 9.03 -8.06
C ALA A 347 -9.83 9.28 -8.61
N MET A 348 -9.08 8.20 -8.82
CA MET A 348 -7.65 8.23 -9.14
C MET A 348 -7.42 7.88 -10.61
N PRO A 349 -6.70 8.70 -11.39
CA PRO A 349 -6.24 8.33 -12.74
C PRO A 349 -5.22 7.19 -12.66
N SER A 350 -5.19 6.34 -13.69
CA SER A 350 -4.18 5.30 -13.84
C SER A 350 -2.81 5.92 -14.14
N PHE A 351 -1.73 5.37 -13.58
CA PHE A 351 -0.39 5.97 -13.64
C PHE A 351 0.12 6.22 -15.07
N ASP A 352 -0.09 5.25 -15.96
CA ASP A 352 0.23 5.31 -17.38
C ASP A 352 -0.47 6.46 -18.14
N THR A 353 -1.62 6.92 -17.63
CA THR A 353 -2.34 8.06 -18.22
C THR A 353 -1.76 9.43 -17.85
N LEU A 354 -0.89 9.53 -16.84
CA LEU A 354 -0.37 10.82 -16.38
C LEU A 354 0.51 11.53 -17.41
N ALA A 355 1.32 10.78 -18.17
CA ALA A 355 2.09 11.33 -19.29
C ALA A 355 1.21 11.74 -20.49
N ALA A 356 -0.01 11.20 -20.57
CA ALA A 356 -1.00 11.52 -21.60
C ALA A 356 -1.96 12.64 -21.18
N LEU A 357 -1.89 13.14 -19.93
CA LEU A 357 -2.59 14.37 -19.54
C LEU A 357 -1.98 15.53 -20.33
N PRO A 358 -2.75 16.24 -21.17
CA PRO A 358 -2.25 17.45 -21.80
C PRO A 358 -1.90 18.47 -20.72
N ALA A 359 -0.99 19.41 -21.01
CA ALA A 359 -0.71 20.58 -20.17
C ALA A 359 -1.90 21.59 -20.07
N ALA A 360 -3.13 21.10 -20.24
CA ALA A 360 -4.41 21.81 -20.20
C ALA A 360 -4.86 22.19 -18.77
N ARG A 361 -3.92 22.65 -17.94
CA ARG A 361 -4.22 23.52 -16.78
C ARG A 361 -3.42 24.82 -16.77
N ALA A 362 -2.66 25.11 -17.83
CA ALA A 362 -1.96 26.38 -18.03
C ALA A 362 -2.67 27.33 -19.02
N ARG A 363 -4.01 27.47 -18.95
CA ARG A 363 -4.78 28.48 -19.70
C ARG A 363 -5.99 29.03 -18.92
N ASN A 364 -5.72 29.99 -18.04
CA ASN A 364 -6.43 31.28 -18.00
C ASN A 364 -5.82 32.17 -16.90
N PRO A 365 -4.83 33.04 -17.22
CA PRO A 365 -4.68 34.26 -16.44
C PRO A 365 -5.94 35.11 -16.67
N LEU A 366 -6.66 35.43 -15.60
CA LEU A 366 -7.81 36.32 -15.64
C LEU A 366 -7.41 37.64 -16.29
N GLN A 367 -7.90 37.92 -17.51
CA GLN A 367 -7.80 39.23 -18.11
C GLN A 367 -8.66 40.20 -17.31
N PHE A 368 -8.04 40.91 -16.36
CA PHE A 368 -8.67 42.08 -15.76
C PHE A 368 -8.86 43.13 -16.85
N ALA A 369 -10.11 43.30 -17.28
CA ALA A 369 -10.51 44.34 -18.21
C ALA A 369 -10.09 45.70 -17.63
N LYS A 370 -9.25 46.43 -18.37
CA LYS A 370 -8.93 47.82 -18.05
C LYS A 370 -10.23 48.63 -18.10
N ARG A 371 -10.69 49.13 -16.95
CA ARG A 371 -11.61 50.27 -16.94
C ARG A 371 -10.85 51.47 -17.49
N ALA A 372 -11.24 51.92 -18.67
CA ALA A 372 -11.02 53.31 -19.04
C ALA A 372 -12.01 54.18 -18.25
N THR A 373 -11.52 55.26 -17.68
CA THR A 373 -12.32 56.41 -17.25
C THR A 373 -11.77 57.63 -17.98
N PRO A 374 -12.64 58.56 -18.43
CA PRO A 374 -12.22 59.82 -19.03
C PRO A 374 -11.55 60.75 -17.99
#